data_AF-A0A6V7I1N4-F1
#
_entry.id   AF-A0A6V7I1N4-F1
#
_cell.length_a   1.000
_cell.length_b   1.000
_cell.length_c   1.000
_cell.angle_alpha   90.00
_cell.angle_beta   90.00
_cell.angle_gamma   90.00
#
_symmetry.space_group_name_H-M   'P 1'
#
loop_
_entity.id
_entity.type
_entity.pdbx_description
1 polymer ?
#
loop_
_entity_poly.entity_id
_entity_poly.type
_entity_poly.pdbx_seq_one_letter_code
_entity_poly.pdbx_strand_id
1 'polypeptide(L)' 'VIFDRFNRARGVEFERGGKTHRIGADSGVIISAGAIGSPKLLMLSGVGPEAHLRDLN' A
#
# COMPACT_ATOMS: atom_id res chain seq x y z
N VAL A 1 0.91 1.17 -0.57
CA VAL A 1 1.46 0.83 -1.91
C VAL A 1 0.74 1.67 -2.93
N ILE A 2 1.46 2.23 -3.89
CA ILE A 2 0.89 3.00 -4.99
C ILE A 2 0.71 2.05 -6.19
N PHE A 3 -0.51 1.94 -6.70
CA PHE A 3 -0.84 1.14 -7.88
C PHE A 3 -1.10 2.03 -9.10
N ASP A 4 -0.72 1.57 -10.28
CA ASP A 4 -1.15 2.18 -11.53
C ASP A 4 -2.53 1.67 -11.98
N ARG A 5 -3.03 2.21 -13.10
CA ARG A 5 -4.35 1.86 -13.66
C ARG A 5 -4.51 0.39 -14.05
N PHE A 6 -3.42 -0.37 -14.11
CA PHE A 6 -3.39 -1.79 -14.45
C PHE A 6 -3.10 -2.66 -13.20
N ASN A 7 -3.29 -2.12 -12.00
CA ASN A 7 -3.03 -2.78 -10.73
C ASN A 7 -1.57 -3.21 -10.53
N ARG A 8 -0.61 -2.56 -11.20
CA ARG A 8 0.83 -2.81 -10.96
C ARG A 8 1.33 -1.92 -9.83
N ALA A 9 2.01 -2.50 -8.85
CA ALA A 9 2.68 -1.75 -7.79
C ALA A 9 3.85 -0.94 -8.37
N ARG A 10 3.81 0.39 -8.23
CA ARG A 10 4.81 1.34 -8.77
C ARG A 10 5.64 2.04 -7.72
N GLY A 11 5.37 1.81 -6.44
CA GLY A 11 6.09 2.46 -5.36
C GLY A 11 5.37 2.41 -4.03
N VAL A 12 5.93 3.16 -3.08
CA VAL A 12 5.42 3.27 -1.72
C VAL A 12 5.27 4.74 -1.33
N GLU A 13 4.26 5.00 -0.52
CA GLU A 13 4.09 6.25 0.22
C GLU A 13 4.15 5.92 1.71
N PHE A 14 4.87 6.73 2.49
CA PHE A 14 4.95 6.58 3.93
C PHE A 14 5.25 7.92 4.59
N GLU A 15 4.91 8.03 5.88
CA GLU A 15 5.30 9.17 6.70
C GLU A 15 6.62 8.89 7.42
N ARG A 16 7.52 9.88 7.43
CA ARG A 16 8.72 9.86 8.27
C ARG A 16 9.02 11.27 8.77
N GLY A 17 9.05 11.44 10.08
CA GLY A 17 9.34 12.74 10.70
C GLY A 17 8.30 13.81 10.37
N GLY A 18 7.01 13.45 10.34
CA GLY A 18 5.90 14.36 10.01
C GLY A 18 5.85 14.79 8.55
N LYS A 19 6.62 14.14 7.67
CA LYS A 19 6.62 14.41 6.22
C LYS A 19 6.24 13.16 5.45
N THR A 20 5.40 13.35 4.43
CA THR A 20 5.05 12.30 3.48
C THR A 20 6.16 12.14 2.44
N HIS A 21 6.62 10.92 2.26
CA HIS A 21 7.61 10.54 1.25
C HIS A 21 6.97 9.58 0.24
N ARG A 22 7.30 9.78 -1.03
CA ARG A 22 6.96 8.86 -2.13
C ARG A 22 8.24 8.34 -2.78
N ILE A 23 8.36 7.02 -2.90
CA ILE A 23 9.49 6.37 -3.55
C ILE A 23 8.95 5.46 -4.65
N GLY A 24 9.45 5.65 -5.87
CA GLY A 24 9.12 4.81 -7.02
C GLY A 24 9.85 3.47 -7.01
N ALA A 25 9.25 2.47 -7.66
CA ALA A 25 9.82 1.14 -7.82
C ALA A 25 9.56 0.62 -9.24
N ASP A 26 10.64 0.37 -9.99
CA ASP A 26 10.55 -0.08 -11.39
C ASP A 26 10.19 -1.57 -11.50
N SER A 27 10.78 -2.38 -10.61
CA SER A 27 10.64 -3.84 -10.60
C SER A 27 9.46 -4.35 -9.76
N GLY A 28 8.77 -3.48 -9.02
CA GLY A 28 7.66 -3.84 -8.13
C GLY A 28 7.98 -3.64 -6.65
N VAL A 29 7.04 -4.05 -5.78
CA VAL A 29 7.11 -3.83 -4.34
C VAL A 29 6.93 -5.15 -3.60
N ILE A 30 7.83 -5.45 -2.66
CA ILE A 30 7.73 -6.62 -1.76
C ILE A 30 7.25 -6.13 -0.40
N ILE A 31 6.24 -6.79 0.15
CA ILE A 31 5.69 -6.47 1.48
C ILE A 31 6.16 -7.51 2.49
N SER A 32 6.98 -7.08 3.44
CA SER A 32 7.55 -7.91 4.50
C SER A 32 7.19 -7.41 5.90
N ALA A 33 5.97 -6.87 6.07
CA ALA A 33 5.49 -6.31 7.34
C ALA A 33 4.91 -7.37 8.30
N GLY A 34 5.17 -8.65 8.05
CA GLY A 34 4.69 -9.78 8.85
C GLY A 34 3.19 -10.08 8.66
N ALA A 35 2.72 -11.17 9.29
CA ALA A 35 1.35 -11.67 9.13
C ALA A 35 0.26 -10.68 9.57
N ILE A 36 0.61 -9.73 10.46
CA ILE A 36 -0.32 -8.70 10.95
C ILE A 36 -0.19 -7.42 10.12
N GLY A 37 1.05 -6.96 9.87
CA GLY A 37 1.28 -5.68 9.19
C GLY A 37 1.01 -5.72 7.69
N SER A 38 1.35 -6.83 7.02
CA SER A 38 1.17 -6.98 5.57
C SER A 38 -0.31 -6.86 5.12
N PRO A 39 -1.29 -7.58 5.70
CA PRO A 39 -2.69 -7.42 5.29
C PRO A 39 -3.23 -6.02 5.60
N LYS A 40 -2.84 -5.42 6.73
CA LYS A 40 -3.23 -4.04 7.06
C LYS A 40 -2.73 -3.03 6.02
N LEU A 41 -1.45 -3.15 5.63
CA LEU A 41 -0.85 -2.27 4.63
C LEU A 41 -1.53 -2.44 3.26
N LEU A 42 -1.83 -3.68 2.87
CA LEU A 42 -2.58 -3.97 1.63
C LEU A 42 -3.97 -3.32 1.65
N MET A 43 -4.72 -3.46 2.76
CA MET A 43 -6.05 -2.83 2.88
C MET A 43 -5.99 -1.31 2.78
N LEU A 44 -5.04 -0.67 3.47
CA LEU A 44 -4.78 0.77 3.35
C LEU A 44 -4.33 1.19 1.94
N SER A 45 -3.91 0.23 1.11
CA SER A 45 -3.55 0.45 -0.29
C SER A 45 -4.70 0.11 -1.26
N GLY A 46 -5.90 -0.19 -0.75
CA GLY A 46 -7.06 -0.56 -1.55
C GLY A 46 -7.13 -2.05 -1.94
N VAL A 47 -6.34 -2.91 -1.30
CA VAL A 47 -6.30 -4.36 -1.57
C VAL A 47 -6.79 -5.13 -0.34
N GLY A 48 -7.99 -5.68 -0.42
CA GLY A 48 -8.62 -6.43 0.66
C GLY A 48 -10.08 -6.75 0.37
N PRO A 49 -10.80 -7.35 1.34
CA PRO A 49 -12.23 -7.61 1.19
C PRO A 49 -13.01 -6.31 0.98
N GLU A 50 -13.94 -6.31 0.02
CA GLU A 50 -14.71 -5.12 -0.37
C GLU A 50 -15.40 -4.43 0.81
N ALA A 51 -16.04 -5.20 1.70
CA ALA A 51 -16.72 -4.67 2.88
C ALA A 51 -15.76 -3.84 3.76
N HIS A 52 -14.55 -4.35 4.00
CA HIS A 52 -13.56 -3.65 4.82
C HIS A 52 -13.01 -2.40 4.14
N LEU A 53 -12.88 -2.41 2.81
CA LEU A 53 -12.42 -1.24 2.05
C LEU A 53 -13.47 -0.12 2.01
N ARG A 54 -14.76 -0.48 1.97
CA ARG A 54 -15.85 0.49 2.01
C ARG A 54 -15.96 1.21 3.36
N ASP A 55 -15.64 0.53 4.46
CA ASP A 55 -15.66 1.11 5.81
C ASP A 55 -14.51 2.12 6.06
N LEU A 56 -13.49 2.14 5.20
CA LEU A 56 -12.32 3.02 5.31
C LEU A 56 -12.44 4.33 4.52
N ASN A 57 -13.51 4.50 3.72
CA ASN A 57 -13.79 5.68 2.90
C ASN A 57 -14.96 6.50 3.45
#